data_AF-A0A495VF39-F1
#
_entry.id   AF-A0A495VF39-F1
#
_cell.length_a   1.000
_cell.length_b   1.000
_cell.length_c   1.000
_cell.angle_alpha   90.00
_cell.angle_beta   90.00
_cell.angle_gamma   90.00
#
_symmetry.space_group_name_H-M   'P 1'
#
loop_
_entity.id
_entity.type
_entity.pdbx_description
1 polymer ?
#
loop_
_entity_poly.entity_id
_entity_poly.type
_entity_poly.pdbx_seq_one_letter_code
_entity_poly.pdbx_strand_id
1 'polypeptide(L)' 'MSRSRTAPVQVRSPSGTPLSDCARRRAREMVRRGRATWISTTPPIIRLTEKPS' A
#
# COMPACT_ATOMS: atom_id res chain seq x y z
N MET A 1 12.71 -16.07 -17.31
CA MET A 1 12.59 -15.56 -15.93
C MET A 1 11.13 -15.20 -15.63
N SER A 2 10.36 -16.14 -15.08
CA SER A 2 8.97 -15.91 -14.68
C SER A 2 8.95 -15.11 -13.38
N ARG A 3 8.81 -13.78 -13.47
CA ARG A 3 8.57 -12.94 -12.30
C ARG A 3 7.19 -13.29 -11.76
N SER A 4 7.13 -14.03 -10.65
CA SER A 4 5.90 -14.30 -9.92
C SER A 4 5.13 -12.98 -9.74
N ARG A 5 4.05 -12.81 -10.52
CA ARG A 5 3.20 -11.61 -10.47
C ARG A 5 2.48 -11.63 -9.14
N THR A 6 3.13 -11.11 -8.11
CA THR A 6 2.48 -10.81 -6.85
C THR A 6 1.39 -9.79 -7.17
N ALA A 7 0.15 -10.06 -6.75
CA ALA A 7 -0.98 -9.16 -7.00
C ALA A 7 -0.63 -7.72 -6.54
N PRO A 8 -0.95 -6.70 -7.35
CA PRO A 8 -0.73 -5.31 -6.98
C PRO A 8 -1.53 -4.96 -5.71
N VAL A 9 -0.97 -4.07 -4.89
CA VAL A 9 -1.58 -3.58 -3.65
C VAL A 9 -2.26 -2.25 -3.93
N GLN A 10 -3.56 -2.18 -3.63
CA GLN A 10 -4.33 -0.95 -3.77
C GLN A 10 -3.87 0.06 -2.72
N VAL A 11 -3.66 1.30 -3.16
CA VAL A 11 -3.24 2.39 -2.27
C VAL A 11 -4.36 3.39 -2.15
N ARG A 12 -4.65 3.83 -0.93
CA ARG A 12 -5.58 4.93 -0.66
C ARG A 12 -4.85 6.08 0.00
N SER A 13 -5.24 7.31 -0.34
CA SER A 13 -4.82 8.51 0.39
C SER A 13 -5.28 8.45 1.85
N PRO A 14 -4.81 9.35 2.73
CA PRO A 14 -5.34 9.42 4.09
C PRO A 14 -6.84 9.67 4.15
N SER A 15 -7.37 10.48 3.22
CA SER A 15 -8.80 10.74 3.02
C SER A 15 -9.59 9.56 2.42
N GLY A 16 -8.93 8.46 2.04
CA GLY A 16 -9.57 7.27 1.48
C GLY A 16 -9.73 7.26 -0.03
N THR A 17 -9.29 8.31 -0.73
CA THR A 17 -9.29 8.40 -2.20
C THR A 17 -8.38 7.31 -2.79
N PRO A 18 -8.84 6.54 -3.79
CA PRO A 18 -7.98 5.60 -4.49
C PRO A 18 -6.81 6.31 -5.18
N LEU A 19 -5.62 5.74 -5.04
CA LEU A 19 -4.39 6.16 -5.71
C LEU A 19 -3.87 5.03 -6.60
N SER A 20 -2.76 5.26 -7.28
CA SER A 20 -2.09 4.22 -8.06
C SER A 20 -1.65 3.05 -7.19
N ASP A 21 -1.96 1.84 -7.66
CA ASP A 21 -1.50 0.61 -7.04
C ASP A 21 0.03 0.55 -6.93
N CYS A 22 0.52 -0.23 -5.97
CA CYS A 22 1.96 -0.44 -5.79
C CYS A 22 2.33 -1.92 -5.61
N ALA A 23 3.59 -2.24 -5.85
CA ALA A 23 4.10 -3.59 -5.58
C ALA A 23 4.05 -3.91 -4.09
N ARG A 24 3.77 -5.17 -3.73
CA ARG A 24 3.68 -5.62 -2.33
C ARG A 24 4.93 -5.32 -1.51
N ARG A 25 6.12 -5.38 -2.11
CA ARG A 25 7.38 -5.00 -1.45
C ARG A 25 7.37 -3.53 -1.01
N ARG A 26 6.94 -2.62 -1.90
CA ARG A 26 6.83 -1.19 -1.63
C ARG A 26 5.77 -0.90 -0.56
N ALA A 27 4.62 -1.58 -0.61
CA ALA A 27 3.59 -1.46 0.43
C ALA A 27 4.13 -1.82 1.82
N ARG A 28 4.84 -2.95 1.95
CA ARG A 28 5.48 -3.36 3.21
C ARG A 28 6.49 -2.33 3.69
N GLU A 29 7.31 -1.78 2.80
CA GLU A 29 8.28 -0.71 3.15
C GLU A 29 7.58 0.55 3.68
N MET A 30 6.48 0.96 3.06
CA MET A 30 5.70 2.12 3.52
C MET A 30 5.09 1.87 4.91
N VAL A 31 4.51 0.69 5.14
CA VAL A 31 3.95 0.32 6.45
C VAL A 31 5.04 0.24 7.51
N ARG A 32 6.18 -0.41 7.21
CA ARG A 32 7.33 -0.50 8.14
C ARG A 32 7.90 0.87 8.53
N ARG A 33 7.82 1.86 7.62
CA ARG A 33 8.28 3.24 7.86
C ARG A 33 7.21 4.11 8.54
N GLY A 34 6.07 3.56 8.93
CA GLY A 34 4.95 4.34 9.50
C GLY A 34 4.27 5.30 8.52
N ARG A 35 4.52 5.14 7.21
CA ARG A 35 3.96 5.98 6.14
C ARG A 35 2.63 5.47 5.59
N ALA A 36 2.21 4.28 6.00
CA ALA A 36 0.96 3.66 5.60
C ALA A 36 0.52 2.62 6.63
N THR A 37 -0.74 2.20 6.57
CA THR A 37 -1.31 1.09 7.33
C THR A 37 -2.06 0.14 6.41
N TRP A 38 -2.11 -1.15 6.76
CA TRP A 38 -2.95 -2.12 6.04
C TRP A 38 -4.41 -1.93 6.39
N ILE A 39 -5.26 -1.78 5.38
CA ILE A 39 -6.72 -1.81 5.53
C ILE A 39 -7.24 -3.23 5.37
N SER A 40 -6.73 -3.94 4.36
CA SER A 40 -7.07 -5.34 4.08
C SER A 40 -5.86 -6.07 3.50
N THR A 41 -5.74 -7.36 3.76
CA THR A 41 -4.70 -8.22 3.18
C THR A 41 -5.18 -9.03 1.98
N THR A 42 -6.51 -9.15 1.80
CA THR A 42 -7.18 -9.88 0.71
C THR A 42 -8.53 -9.21 0.37
N PRO A 43 -8.64 -8.45 -0.74
CA PRO A 43 -7.54 -7.99 -1.59
C PRO A 43 -6.59 -7.08 -0.79
N PRO A 44 -5.30 -7.00 -1.17
CA PRO A 44 -4.34 -6.20 -0.42
C PRO A 44 -4.57 -4.70 -0.65
N ILE A 45 -4.87 -3.98 0.43
CA ILE A 45 -5.15 -2.53 0.44
C ILE A 45 -4.36 -1.88 1.57
N ILE A 46 -3.67 -0.77 1.27
CA ILE A 46 -3.05 0.11 2.26
C ILE A 46 -3.65 1.52 2.22
N ARG A 47 -3.61 2.22 3.34
CA ARG A 47 -3.90 3.66 3.46
C ARG A 47 -2.63 4.40 3.83
N LEU A 48 -2.34 5.50 3.13
CA LEU A 48 -1.24 6.38 3.52
C LEU A 48 -1.57 7.11 4.84
N THR A 49 -0.56 7.37 5.67
CA THR A 49 -0.70 8.22 6.85
C THR A 49 -0.56 9.68 6.45
N GLU A 50 -1.31 10.57 7.11
CA GLU A 50 -1.04 12.01 7.01
C GLU A 50 0.37 12.23 7.55
N LYS A 51 1.24 12.82 6.74
CA LYS A 51 2.57 13.18 7.21
C LYS A 51 2.34 14.16 8.37
N PRO A 52 2.86 13.91 9.58
CA PRO A 52 2.84 14.95 10.60
C PRO A 52 3.62 16.14 10.03
N SER A 53 2.95 17.28 9.92
CA SER A 53 3.56 18.57 9.58
C SER A 53 4.62 18.96 10.59
#